data_AF-A0A2E7LMH3-F1
#
_entry.id   AF-A0A2E7LMH3-F1
#
_cell.length_a   1.000
_cell.length_b   1.000
_cell.length_c   1.000
_cell.angle_alpha   90.00
_cell.angle_beta   90.00
_cell.angle_gamma   90.00
#
_symmetry.space_group_name_H-M   'P 1'
#
loop_
_entity.id
_entity.type
_entity.pdbx_description
1 polymer ?
#
loop_
_entity_poly.entity_id
_entity_poly.type
_entity_poly.pdbx_seq_one_letter_code
_entity_poly.pdbx_strand_id
1 'polypeptide(L)'
;MGWGLQMLFLPKRLRVLALVLLSLTFVWAWHNVAKASCVTGSSVIKTDDNEEVEEATDEQIEEGQKKAIAAAWERYIRSLDGDHLKAYMEKKGQILGNLGFYVSNLKKEASRDFSESDQVLKSSVCLNIDKARISSVLKVEKKPKAIESGTGSLFMALFVARQAETAEAFKAIVKKNKSSSSKSKAKEMARASGGKALSYTSQKSKSSSQSGGSTIRKSDDIKYKIISGADFNTAVTGPLIAAGYEPVEYSDLLGEEECGRLPSVTMVSQTFKTKNTMA
;
A
#
# COMPACT_ATOMS: atom_id res chain seq x y z
N MET A 1 -11.94 -10.35 44.70
CA MET A 1 -13.27 -10.71 44.14
C MET A 1 -13.28 -10.26 42.70
N GLY A 2 -13.46 -11.04 41.65
CA GLY A 2 -13.70 -12.47 41.44
C GLY A 2 -13.94 -12.62 39.94
N TRP A 3 -12.91 -12.94 39.17
CA TRP A 3 -13.01 -13.25 37.72
C TRP A 3 -12.59 -14.70 37.45
N GLY A 4 -12.64 -15.54 38.48
CA GLY A 4 -12.52 -16.98 38.36
C GLY A 4 -13.85 -17.60 38.74
N LEU A 5 -14.69 -17.89 37.75
CA LEU A 5 -15.70 -18.95 37.69
C LEU A 5 -16.78 -18.55 36.66
N GLN A 6 -16.55 -18.81 35.38
CA GLN A 6 -17.66 -18.98 34.44
C GLN A 6 -17.35 -19.81 33.18
N MET A 7 -16.27 -20.61 33.18
CA MET A 7 -15.99 -21.56 32.07
C MET A 7 -16.42 -23.01 32.36
N LEU A 8 -17.22 -23.25 33.41
CA LEU A 8 -17.54 -24.62 33.83
C LEU A 8 -18.74 -25.29 33.14
N PHE A 9 -19.49 -24.59 32.29
CA PHE A 9 -20.65 -25.17 31.59
C PHE A 9 -20.55 -25.10 30.05
N LEU A 10 -19.49 -25.66 29.48
CA LEU A 10 -19.42 -25.91 28.03
C LEU A 10 -19.10 -27.39 27.78
N PRO A 11 -19.80 -28.06 26.84
CA PRO A 11 -19.59 -29.47 26.55
C PRO A 11 -18.16 -29.73 26.06
N LYS A 12 -17.60 -30.89 26.42
CA LYS A 12 -16.16 -31.24 26.23
C LYS A 12 -15.62 -30.97 24.82
N ARG A 13 -16.46 -31.03 23.78
CA ARG A 13 -16.05 -30.76 22.38
C ARG A 13 -15.83 -29.27 22.06
N LEU A 14 -16.44 -28.34 22.79
CA LEU A 14 -16.23 -26.89 22.61
C LEU A 14 -14.99 -26.38 23.36
N ARG A 15 -14.55 -27.04 24.44
CA ARG A 15 -13.36 -26.64 25.21
C ARG A 15 -12.07 -26.81 24.41
N VAL A 16 -11.98 -27.87 23.60
CA VAL A 16 -10.82 -28.11 22.73
C VAL A 16 -10.75 -27.08 21.61
N LEU A 17 -11.91 -26.65 21.08
CA LEU A 17 -11.99 -25.66 20.00
C LEU A 17 -11.63 -24.24 20.49
N ALA A 18 -12.02 -23.88 21.71
CA ALA A 18 -11.66 -22.60 22.32
C ALA A 18 -10.16 -22.49 22.62
N LEU A 19 -9.50 -23.58 23.06
CA LEU A 19 -8.05 -23.61 23.30
C LEU A 19 -7.24 -23.55 22.00
N VAL A 20 -7.71 -24.18 20.92
CA VAL A 20 -7.05 -24.09 19.60
C VAL A 20 -7.18 -22.68 19.00
N LEU A 21 -8.34 -22.04 19.12
CA LEU A 21 -8.53 -20.67 18.62
C LEU A 21 -7.71 -19.63 19.39
N LEU A 22 -7.50 -19.80 20.71
CA LEU A 22 -6.66 -18.89 21.49
C LEU A 22 -5.16 -19.03 21.14
N SER A 23 -4.73 -20.23 20.73
CA SER A 23 -3.36 -20.46 20.27
C SER A 23 -3.09 -19.91 18.86
N LEU A 24 -4.10 -19.87 17.98
CA LEU A 24 -3.97 -19.30 16.64
C LEU A 24 -3.97 -17.76 16.62
N THR A 25 -4.56 -17.10 17.61
CA THR A 25 -4.48 -15.63 17.75
C THR A 25 -3.18 -15.16 18.40
N PHE A 26 -2.40 -16.04 19.03
CA PHE A 26 -1.11 -15.69 19.64
C PHE A 26 0.07 -15.79 18.66
N VAL A 27 -0.05 -16.59 17.59
CA VAL A 27 1.02 -16.76 16.59
C VAL A 27 1.08 -15.61 15.57
N TRP A 28 0.00 -14.84 15.40
CA TRP A 28 -0.03 -13.70 14.46
C TRP A 28 0.43 -12.37 15.05
N ALA A 29 0.69 -12.30 16.36
CA ALA A 29 1.11 -11.05 17.01
C ALA A 29 2.64 -10.83 17.05
N TRP A 30 3.45 -11.76 16.54
CA TRP A 30 4.92 -11.73 16.71
C TRP A 30 5.76 -11.40 15.45
N HIS A 31 5.14 -11.02 14.34
CA HIS A 31 5.90 -10.67 13.11
C HIS A 31 6.12 -9.17 12.87
N ASN A 32 5.70 -8.30 13.78
CA ASN A 32 6.12 -6.90 13.76
C ASN A 32 7.31 -6.67 14.71
N VAL A 33 8.39 -7.44 14.54
CA VAL A 33 9.70 -6.93 14.92
C VAL A 33 9.98 -5.83 13.90
N ALA A 34 9.74 -4.58 14.31
CA ALA A 34 10.22 -3.42 13.58
C ALA A 34 11.73 -3.63 13.37
N LYS A 35 12.13 -4.04 12.16
CA LYS A 35 13.54 -4.05 11.78
C LYS A 35 14.02 -2.62 11.98
N ALA A 36 14.87 -2.40 12.97
CA ALA A 36 15.57 -1.13 13.12
C ALA A 36 16.29 -0.86 11.80
N SER A 37 15.73 0.06 11.01
CA SER A 37 16.27 0.49 9.74
C SER A 37 17.45 1.40 10.06
N CYS A 38 18.64 0.81 10.10
CA CYS A 38 19.88 1.55 10.25
C CYS A 38 20.44 1.95 8.88
N VAL A 39 21.23 3.02 8.85
CA VAL A 39 21.92 3.45 7.63
C VAL A 39 23.27 2.77 7.58
N THR A 40 23.49 1.99 6.52
CA THR A 40 24.73 1.24 6.34
C THR A 40 25.75 2.01 5.52
N GLY A 41 27.00 1.93 5.95
CA GLY A 41 28.16 2.46 5.25
C GLY A 41 29.27 1.43 5.23
N SER A 42 30.06 1.44 4.17
CA SER A 42 31.16 0.51 3.95
C SER A 42 32.41 1.25 3.49
N SER A 43 33.55 0.71 3.86
CA SER A 43 34.87 1.18 3.42
C SER A 43 35.72 0.00 2.99
N VAL A 44 36.71 0.31 2.16
CA VAL A 44 37.71 -0.62 1.65
C VAL A 44 39.06 0.06 1.83
N ILE A 45 39.98 -0.59 2.53
CA ILE A 45 41.36 -0.15 2.74
C ILE A 45 42.26 -1.24 2.16
N LYS A 46 43.22 -0.83 1.34
CA LYS A 46 44.29 -1.71 0.88
C LYS A 46 45.45 -1.62 1.86
N THR A 47 46.01 -2.77 2.25
CA THR A 47 47.30 -2.85 2.94
C THR A 47 48.41 -2.48 1.93
N ASP A 48 49.55 -2.01 2.44
CA ASP A 48 50.64 -1.48 1.62
C ASP A 48 51.27 -2.59 0.77
N ASP A 49 51.60 -2.30 -0.49
CA ASP A 49 51.93 -3.31 -1.51
C ASP A 49 53.26 -4.06 -1.25
N ASN A 50 54.05 -3.63 -0.25
CA ASN A 50 55.42 -4.08 -0.02
C ASN A 50 55.56 -5.12 1.11
N GLU A 51 54.49 -5.43 1.84
CA GLU A 51 54.53 -6.40 2.93
C GLU A 51 53.18 -7.14 3.02
N GLU A 52 53.18 -8.43 2.67
CA GLU A 52 52.00 -9.28 2.84
C GLU A 52 51.76 -9.49 4.34
N VAL A 53 50.64 -9.01 4.85
CA VAL A 53 50.24 -9.20 6.25
C VAL A 53 49.11 -10.23 6.36
N GLU A 54 49.19 -11.08 7.38
CA GLU A 54 48.17 -12.10 7.69
C GLU A 54 46.88 -11.47 8.27
N GLU A 55 47.00 -10.27 8.86
CA GLU A 55 45.89 -9.53 9.44
C GLU A 55 46.03 -8.01 9.26
N ALA A 56 44.90 -7.30 9.27
CA ALA A 56 44.88 -5.84 9.19
C ALA A 56 45.39 -5.22 10.51
N THR A 57 46.19 -4.15 10.38
CA THR A 57 46.71 -3.44 11.56
C THR A 57 45.61 -2.68 12.31
N ASP A 58 45.84 -2.39 13.59
CA ASP A 58 44.91 -1.58 14.40
C ASP A 58 44.62 -0.21 13.78
N GLU A 59 45.63 0.40 13.15
CA GLU A 59 45.49 1.68 12.45
C GLU A 59 44.54 1.57 11.25
N GLN A 60 44.68 0.51 10.44
CA GLN A 60 43.79 0.23 9.30
C GLN A 60 42.38 -0.10 9.75
N ILE A 61 42.25 -0.82 10.85
CA ILE A 61 40.97 -1.12 11.49
C ILE A 61 40.26 0.17 11.91
N GLU A 62 40.97 1.08 12.59
CA GLU A 62 40.41 2.34 13.05
C GLU A 62 40.03 3.24 11.87
N GLU A 63 40.91 3.33 10.85
CA GLU A 63 40.65 4.08 9.64
C GLU A 63 39.45 3.51 8.86
N GLY A 64 39.36 2.18 8.76
CA GLY A 64 38.27 1.46 8.10
C GLY A 64 36.94 1.80 8.75
N GLN A 65 36.90 1.78 10.08
CA GLN A 65 35.72 2.18 10.84
C GLN A 65 35.37 3.66 10.62
N LYS A 66 36.33 4.58 10.67
CA LYS A 66 36.10 6.01 10.40
C LYS A 66 35.50 6.25 9.01
N LYS A 67 36.07 5.62 7.97
CA LYS A 67 35.58 5.71 6.59
C LYS A 67 34.18 5.11 6.42
N ALA A 68 33.91 3.98 7.07
CA ALA A 68 32.58 3.35 7.01
C ALA A 68 31.50 4.21 7.69
N ILE A 69 31.83 4.85 8.83
CA ILE A 69 30.95 5.81 9.52
C ILE A 69 30.68 7.02 8.63
N ALA A 70 31.71 7.59 8.02
CA ALA A 70 31.56 8.72 7.09
C ALA A 70 30.64 8.35 5.91
N ALA A 71 30.85 7.18 5.29
CA ALA A 71 30.01 6.71 4.18
C ALA A 71 28.55 6.49 4.58
N ALA A 72 28.28 5.96 5.78
CA ALA A 72 26.93 5.80 6.31
C ALA A 72 26.26 7.15 6.54
N TRP A 73 26.99 8.11 7.13
CA TRP A 73 26.48 9.46 7.36
C TRP A 73 26.20 10.19 6.04
N GLU A 74 27.11 10.13 5.08
CA GLU A 74 26.92 10.71 3.75
C GLU A 74 25.69 10.15 3.04
N ARG A 75 25.47 8.83 3.12
CA ARG A 75 24.25 8.21 2.59
C ARG A 75 22.99 8.79 3.22
N TYR A 76 23.00 9.02 4.52
CA TYR A 76 21.88 9.67 5.19
C TYR A 76 21.68 11.11 4.71
N ILE A 77 22.75 11.91 4.63
CA ILE A 77 22.66 13.30 4.14
C ILE A 77 22.13 13.35 2.71
N ARG A 78 22.56 12.43 1.84
CA ARG A 78 22.06 12.32 0.46
C ARG A 78 20.58 11.93 0.37
N SER A 79 19.99 11.41 1.44
CA SER A 79 18.57 11.08 1.51
C SER A 79 17.68 12.25 1.94
N LEU A 80 18.26 13.38 2.36
CA LEU A 80 17.52 14.59 2.71
C LEU A 80 16.98 15.29 1.46
N ASP A 81 15.79 15.86 1.55
CA ASP A 81 15.26 16.77 0.51
C ASP A 81 16.01 18.11 0.50
N GLY A 82 15.75 18.94 -0.52
CA GLY A 82 16.50 20.17 -0.78
C GLY A 82 16.53 21.14 0.40
N ASP A 83 15.41 21.34 1.08
CA ASP A 83 15.34 22.28 2.21
C ASP A 83 16.10 21.76 3.43
N HIS A 84 15.95 20.46 3.72
CA HIS A 84 16.71 19.81 4.81
C HIS A 84 18.20 19.74 4.52
N LEU A 85 18.60 19.49 3.27
CA LEU A 85 20.00 19.50 2.88
C LEU A 85 20.61 20.90 3.02
N LYS A 86 19.90 21.93 2.59
CA LYS A 86 20.34 23.33 2.74
C LYS A 86 20.52 23.69 4.23
N ALA A 87 19.51 23.42 5.06
CA ALA A 87 19.59 23.65 6.49
C ALA A 87 20.71 22.84 7.16
N TYR A 88 20.97 21.62 6.67
CA TYR A 88 22.08 20.80 7.15
C TYR A 88 23.43 21.45 6.84
N MET A 89 23.62 21.95 5.62
CA MET A 89 24.88 22.59 5.23
C MET A 89 25.19 23.82 6.09
N GLU A 90 24.18 24.62 6.44
CA GLU A 90 24.33 25.78 7.35
C GLU A 90 24.73 25.37 8.77
N LYS A 91 24.28 24.18 9.23
CA LYS A 91 24.50 23.67 10.60
C LYS A 91 25.55 22.56 10.66
N LYS A 92 26.26 22.30 9.56
CA LYS A 92 27.13 21.12 9.39
C LYS A 92 28.17 21.01 10.51
N GLY A 93 28.86 22.10 10.82
CA GLY A 93 29.87 22.13 11.89
C GLY A 93 29.30 21.77 13.26
N GLN A 94 28.12 22.32 13.61
CA GLN A 94 27.44 22.04 14.87
C GLN A 94 27.00 20.56 14.98
N ILE A 95 26.48 20.01 13.89
CA ILE A 95 25.98 18.64 13.85
C ILE A 95 27.14 17.64 13.90
N LEU A 96 28.19 17.85 13.11
CA LEU A 96 29.36 16.97 13.09
C LEU A 96 30.14 17.03 14.41
N GLY A 97 30.25 18.21 15.04
CA GLY A 97 30.90 18.36 16.35
C GLY A 97 30.19 17.60 17.48
N ASN A 98 28.92 17.25 17.30
CA ASN A 98 28.11 16.52 18.27
C ASN A 98 27.43 15.29 17.67
N LEU A 99 28.10 14.60 16.74
CA LEU A 99 27.48 13.50 15.98
C LEU A 99 26.89 12.41 16.89
N GLY A 100 27.51 12.14 18.04
CA GLY A 100 27.03 11.17 19.04
C GLY A 100 25.71 11.52 19.71
N PHE A 101 25.24 12.76 19.62
CA PHE A 101 23.91 13.13 20.08
C PHE A 101 22.80 12.70 19.09
N TYR A 102 23.14 12.63 17.80
CA TYR A 102 22.21 12.32 16.71
C TYR A 102 22.29 10.87 16.24
N VAL A 103 23.43 10.20 16.48
CA VAL A 103 23.70 8.86 15.99
C VAL A 103 24.09 7.95 17.15
N SER A 104 23.37 6.84 17.28
CA SER A 104 23.74 5.74 18.18
C SER A 104 24.55 4.68 17.44
N ASN A 105 25.30 3.87 18.19
CA ASN A 105 26.26 2.86 17.70
C ASN A 105 27.53 3.39 17.01
N LEU A 106 27.88 4.67 17.14
CA LEU A 106 29.15 5.20 16.61
C LEU A 106 30.40 4.47 17.16
N LYS A 107 30.35 4.06 18.43
CA LYS A 107 31.42 3.34 19.11
C LYS A 107 31.32 1.82 18.99
N LYS A 108 30.27 1.31 18.34
CA LYS A 108 30.14 -0.14 18.13
C LYS A 108 31.17 -0.55 17.08
N GLU A 109 31.87 -1.65 17.33
CA GLU A 109 32.83 -2.20 16.37
C GLU A 109 32.17 -2.43 15.01
N ALA A 110 32.88 -2.05 13.95
CA ALA A 110 32.48 -2.34 12.59
C ALA A 110 32.53 -3.85 12.33
N SER A 111 31.64 -4.34 11.47
CA SER A 111 31.82 -5.67 10.88
C SER A 111 32.98 -5.59 9.88
N ARG A 112 33.92 -6.52 9.96
CA ARG A 112 35.17 -6.49 9.21
C ARG A 112 35.37 -7.81 8.48
N ASP A 113 36.00 -7.73 7.32
CA ASP A 113 36.40 -8.87 6.48
C ASP A 113 37.75 -8.51 5.85
N PHE A 114 38.80 -9.23 6.24
CA PHE A 114 40.16 -9.03 5.72
C PHE A 114 40.48 -10.16 4.75
N SER A 115 40.89 -9.79 3.53
CA SER A 115 41.38 -10.71 2.52
C SER A 115 42.90 -10.63 2.49
N GLU A 116 43.57 -11.69 2.96
CA GLU A 116 45.03 -11.82 2.92
C GLU A 116 45.54 -11.89 1.47
N SER A 117 44.83 -12.59 0.57
CA SER A 117 45.23 -12.70 -0.83
C SER A 117 45.12 -11.38 -1.59
N ASP A 118 44.11 -10.56 -1.26
CA ASP A 118 43.90 -9.28 -1.92
C ASP A 118 44.56 -8.12 -1.17
N GLN A 119 45.06 -8.36 0.04
CA GLN A 119 45.60 -7.33 0.93
C GLN A 119 44.56 -6.20 1.10
N VAL A 120 43.32 -6.58 1.44
CA VAL A 120 42.16 -5.67 1.52
C VAL A 120 41.36 -5.90 2.80
N LEU A 121 41.21 -4.84 3.59
CA LEU A 121 40.25 -4.75 4.69
C LEU A 121 38.94 -4.11 4.20
N LYS A 122 37.85 -4.87 4.26
CA LYS A 122 36.49 -4.34 4.12
C LYS A 122 35.90 -4.12 5.51
N SER A 123 35.38 -2.92 5.75
CA SER A 123 34.68 -2.59 6.99
C SER A 123 33.27 -2.09 6.70
N SER A 124 32.31 -2.43 7.56
CA SER A 124 30.93 -1.98 7.46
C SER A 124 30.31 -1.64 8.80
N VAL A 125 29.49 -0.59 8.82
CA VAL A 125 28.80 -0.11 10.02
C VAL A 125 27.32 0.07 9.75
N CYS A 126 26.52 0.04 10.81
CA CYS A 126 25.08 0.20 10.81
C CYS A 126 24.74 1.31 11.82
N LEU A 127 24.56 2.53 11.31
CA LEU A 127 24.30 3.72 12.11
C LEU A 127 22.81 3.87 12.39
N ASN A 128 22.47 4.02 13.66
CA ASN A 128 21.11 4.31 14.10
C ASN A 128 20.94 5.82 14.25
N ILE A 129 20.34 6.44 13.24
CA ILE A 129 20.20 7.89 13.14
C ILE A 129 18.86 8.33 13.72
N ASP A 130 18.89 9.22 14.71
CA ASP A 130 17.70 9.84 15.28
C ASP A 130 17.21 10.96 14.36
N LYS A 131 16.35 10.58 13.42
CA LYS A 131 15.76 11.50 12.43
C LYS A 131 14.97 12.62 13.10
N ALA A 132 14.30 12.36 14.22
CA ALA A 132 13.50 13.36 14.92
C ALA A 132 14.39 14.47 15.52
N ARG A 133 15.50 14.08 16.15
CA ARG A 133 16.50 15.05 16.64
C ARG A 133 17.12 15.85 15.50
N ILE A 134 17.46 15.20 14.40
CA ILE A 134 18.01 15.90 13.24
C ILE A 134 17.00 16.91 12.69
N SER A 135 15.75 16.50 12.44
CA SER A 135 14.70 17.42 11.99
C SER A 135 14.52 18.60 12.95
N SER A 136 14.62 18.37 14.27
CA SER A 136 14.48 19.44 15.27
C SER A 136 15.60 20.48 15.23
N VAL A 137 16.85 20.08 14.96
CA VAL A 137 17.98 21.01 14.89
C VAL A 137 18.01 21.77 13.55
N LEU A 138 17.58 21.09 12.48
CA LEU A 138 17.49 21.70 11.16
C LEU A 138 16.44 22.82 11.13
N LYS A 139 15.38 22.73 11.95
CA LYS A 139 14.32 23.74 12.04
C LYS A 139 13.78 24.16 10.67
N VAL A 140 13.69 23.20 9.73
CA VAL A 140 13.07 23.44 8.44
C VAL A 140 11.59 23.68 8.70
N GLU A 141 11.21 24.95 8.72
CA GLU A 141 9.82 25.31 8.77
C GLU A 141 9.19 24.90 7.44
N LYS A 142 8.32 23.88 7.47
CA LYS A 142 7.38 23.61 6.37
C LYS A 142 6.28 24.67 6.32
N LYS A 143 6.60 25.91 6.72
CA LYS A 143 5.73 27.06 6.54
C LYS A 143 6.11 27.64 5.20
N PRO A 144 5.22 27.54 4.21
CA PRO A 144 5.36 28.31 3.01
C PRO A 144 5.43 29.76 3.47
N LYS A 145 6.41 30.49 2.93
CA LYS A 145 6.61 31.90 3.25
C LYS A 145 5.25 32.57 3.10
N ALA A 146 4.73 33.19 4.17
CA ALA A 146 3.45 33.86 4.11
C ALA A 146 3.52 34.86 2.95
N ILE A 147 2.79 34.57 1.89
CA ILE A 147 2.65 35.46 0.75
C ILE A 147 1.72 36.57 1.22
N GLU A 148 2.11 37.83 1.00
CA GLU A 148 1.25 38.96 1.36
C GLU A 148 -0.08 38.82 0.59
N SER A 149 -1.20 39.04 1.27
CA SER A 149 -2.53 38.97 0.65
C SER A 149 -2.57 39.84 -0.62
N GLY A 150 -3.04 39.26 -1.72
CA GLY A 150 -3.06 39.87 -3.05
C GLY A 150 -1.86 39.54 -3.94
N THR A 151 -0.87 38.77 -3.45
CA THR A 151 0.29 38.31 -4.24
C THR A 151 0.32 36.79 -4.45
N GLY A 152 -0.62 36.06 -3.82
CA GLY A 152 -0.79 34.63 -4.01
C GLY A 152 -1.50 34.29 -5.33
N SER A 153 -1.31 33.06 -5.80
CA SER A 153 -2.14 32.56 -6.90
C SER A 153 -3.54 32.24 -6.37
N LEU A 154 -4.57 32.77 -7.02
CA LEU A 154 -5.95 32.42 -6.74
C LEU A 154 -6.17 30.93 -7.03
N PHE A 155 -6.90 30.24 -6.16
CA PHE A 155 -7.35 28.88 -6.42
C PHE A 155 -8.79 28.71 -6.00
N MET A 156 -9.46 27.77 -6.65
CA MET A 156 -10.85 27.43 -6.38
C MET A 156 -10.98 25.92 -6.29
N ALA A 157 -11.67 25.44 -5.26
CA ALA A 157 -12.05 24.04 -5.11
C ALA A 157 -13.58 23.94 -4.98
N LEU A 158 -14.21 23.18 -5.87
CA LEU A 158 -15.62 22.82 -5.75
C LEU A 158 -15.73 21.32 -5.45
N PHE A 159 -16.28 21.00 -4.28
CA PHE A 159 -16.53 19.62 -3.88
C PHE A 159 -18.03 19.32 -3.90
N VAL A 160 -18.39 18.29 -4.65
CA VAL A 160 -19.77 17.81 -4.76
C VAL A 160 -19.79 16.33 -4.40
N ALA A 161 -20.27 16.01 -3.19
CA ALA A 161 -20.52 14.65 -2.77
C ALA A 161 -21.98 14.26 -3.04
N ARG A 162 -22.17 13.02 -3.51
CA ARG A 162 -23.49 12.41 -3.67
C ARG A 162 -23.61 11.17 -2.80
N GLN A 163 -24.78 10.96 -2.20
CA GLN A 163 -25.13 9.77 -1.44
C GLN A 163 -26.29 9.07 -2.11
N ALA A 164 -26.22 7.74 -2.24
CA ALA A 164 -27.34 6.93 -2.70
C ALA A 164 -28.48 7.05 -1.67
N GLU A 165 -29.58 7.66 -2.09
CA GLU A 165 -30.78 7.87 -1.29
C GLU A 165 -31.70 6.64 -1.38
N THR A 166 -31.86 6.08 -2.58
CA THR A 166 -32.59 4.82 -2.80
C THR A 166 -31.89 3.99 -3.86
N ALA A 167 -31.83 2.67 -3.67
CA ALA A 167 -31.36 1.72 -4.68
C ALA A 167 -32.44 0.66 -4.92
N GLU A 168 -33.00 0.64 -6.13
CA GLU A 168 -33.93 -0.40 -6.57
C GLU A 168 -33.18 -1.47 -7.36
N ALA A 169 -33.06 -2.66 -6.76
CA ALA A 169 -32.39 -3.80 -7.38
C ALA A 169 -33.40 -4.66 -8.16
N PHE A 170 -33.22 -4.75 -9.48
CA PHE A 170 -34.10 -5.57 -10.31
C PHE A 170 -33.69 -7.04 -10.26
N LYS A 171 -34.68 -7.93 -10.05
CA LYS A 171 -34.45 -9.38 -10.07
C LYS A 171 -34.08 -9.84 -11.47
N ALA A 172 -33.11 -10.75 -11.56
CA ALA A 172 -32.66 -11.32 -12.83
C ALA A 172 -33.73 -12.23 -13.44
N ILE A 173 -33.92 -12.13 -14.75
CA ILE A 173 -34.81 -13.03 -15.50
C ILE A 173 -33.98 -14.18 -16.06
N VAL A 174 -34.37 -15.42 -15.72
CA VAL A 174 -33.67 -16.64 -16.15
C VAL A 174 -34.51 -17.36 -17.20
N LYS A 175 -33.99 -17.49 -18.43
CA LYS A 175 -34.59 -18.33 -19.47
C LYS A 175 -33.86 -19.66 -19.50
N LYS A 176 -34.60 -20.78 -19.43
CA LYS A 176 -34.05 -22.15 -19.50
C LYS A 176 -34.56 -22.81 -20.78
N ASN A 177 -33.64 -23.24 -21.64
CA ASN A 177 -33.96 -24.03 -22.83
C ASN A 177 -33.58 -25.49 -22.57
N LYS A 178 -34.53 -26.40 -22.76
CA LYS A 178 -34.32 -27.84 -22.64
C LYS A 178 -34.58 -28.47 -23.99
N SER A 179 -33.55 -29.02 -24.62
CA SER A 179 -33.69 -29.88 -25.79
C SER A 179 -33.47 -31.33 -25.39
N SER A 180 -34.36 -32.21 -25.83
CA SER A 180 -34.21 -33.66 -25.71
C SER A 180 -34.15 -34.26 -27.10
N SER A 181 -33.08 -35.00 -27.40
CA SER A 181 -33.04 -35.84 -28.58
C SER A 181 -32.83 -37.30 -28.16
N SER A 182 -33.60 -38.19 -28.77
CA SER A 182 -33.47 -39.64 -28.62
C SER A 182 -33.04 -40.22 -29.96
N LYS A 183 -31.97 -41.00 -29.97
CA LYS A 183 -31.55 -41.78 -31.14
C LYS A 183 -31.53 -43.25 -30.75
N SER A 184 -32.36 -44.05 -31.40
CA SER A 184 -32.35 -45.51 -31.29
C SER A 184 -31.46 -46.08 -32.39
N LYS A 185 -30.52 -46.96 -32.03
CA LYS A 185 -29.81 -47.80 -32.99
C LYS A 185 -30.11 -49.25 -32.63
N ALA A 186 -30.82 -49.95 -33.51
CA ALA A 186 -31.00 -51.39 -33.44
C ALA A 186 -29.86 -52.08 -34.20
N LYS A 187 -29.26 -53.10 -33.60
CA LYS A 187 -28.31 -53.99 -34.29
C LYS A 187 -28.85 -55.40 -34.15
N GLU A 188 -29.23 -56.00 -35.28
CA GLU A 188 -29.61 -57.39 -35.35
C GLU A 188 -28.37 -58.23 -35.68
N MET A 189 -28.20 -59.34 -34.97
CA MET A 189 -27.19 -60.35 -35.25
C MET A 189 -27.86 -61.72 -35.20
N ALA A 190 -27.84 -62.43 -36.33
CA ALA A 190 -28.29 -63.81 -36.41
C ALA A 190 -27.08 -64.75 -36.27
N ARG A 191 -27.18 -65.73 -35.37
CA ARG A 191 -26.27 -66.87 -35.30
C ARG A 191 -27.08 -68.15 -35.50
N ALA A 192 -26.68 -68.97 -36.48
CA ALA A 192 -27.30 -70.25 -36.75
C ALA A 192 -26.47 -71.37 -36.10
N SER A 193 -27.09 -72.15 -35.23
CA SER A 193 -26.56 -73.45 -34.79
C SER A 193 -27.73 -74.37 -34.45
N GLY A 194 -27.69 -75.61 -34.98
CA GLY A 194 -28.54 -76.71 -34.53
C GLY A 194 -30.06 -76.52 -34.69
N GLY A 195 -30.52 -76.03 -35.85
CA GLY A 195 -31.93 -76.11 -36.24
C GLY A 195 -32.92 -75.18 -35.53
N LYS A 196 -32.45 -74.24 -34.69
CA LYS A 196 -33.29 -73.19 -34.10
C LYS A 196 -32.66 -71.81 -34.31
N ALA A 197 -33.38 -70.91 -34.99
CA ALA A 197 -32.96 -69.52 -35.14
C ALA A 197 -33.32 -68.74 -33.87
N LEU A 198 -32.30 -68.21 -33.18
CA LEU A 198 -32.49 -67.28 -32.06
C LEU A 198 -32.19 -65.86 -32.55
N SER A 199 -33.21 -65.00 -32.58
CA SER A 199 -33.03 -63.57 -32.86
C SER A 199 -32.69 -62.84 -31.56
N TYR A 200 -31.61 -62.07 -31.56
CA TYR A 200 -31.18 -61.26 -30.41
C TYR A 200 -31.30 -59.78 -30.75
N THR A 201 -32.34 -59.12 -30.26
CA THR A 201 -32.50 -57.66 -30.41
C THR A 201 -31.85 -56.95 -29.23
N SER A 202 -30.69 -56.33 -29.45
CA SER A 202 -30.06 -55.46 -28.44
C SER A 202 -30.43 -54.00 -28.73
N GLN A 203 -31.40 -53.46 -27.99
CA GLN A 203 -31.80 -52.06 -28.10
C GLN A 203 -30.95 -51.19 -27.17
N LYS A 204 -30.10 -50.33 -27.73
CA LYS A 204 -29.27 -49.39 -26.94
C LYS A 204 -29.81 -47.98 -27.11
N SER A 205 -30.58 -47.50 -26.14
CA SER A 205 -31.08 -46.13 -26.10
C SER A 205 -30.03 -45.20 -25.48
N LYS A 206 -29.64 -44.14 -26.18
CA LYS A 206 -28.80 -43.05 -25.62
C LYS A 206 -29.63 -41.78 -25.57
N SER A 207 -29.99 -41.35 -24.36
CA SER A 207 -30.62 -40.04 -24.12
C SER A 207 -29.54 -39.02 -23.78
N SER A 208 -29.47 -37.90 -24.49
CA SER A 208 -28.66 -36.75 -24.07
C SER A 208 -29.58 -35.56 -23.83
N SER A 209 -29.54 -35.02 -22.61
CA SER A 209 -30.16 -33.74 -22.27
C SER A 209 -29.08 -32.67 -22.21
N GLN A 210 -29.23 -31.60 -22.98
CA GLN A 210 -28.36 -30.43 -22.90
C GLN A 210 -29.23 -29.27 -22.41
N SER A 211 -28.94 -28.76 -21.20
CA SER A 211 -29.61 -27.58 -20.67
C SER A 211 -28.72 -26.37 -20.89
N GLY A 212 -29.24 -25.38 -21.61
CA GLY A 212 -28.63 -24.05 -21.72
C GLY A 212 -29.58 -23.02 -21.12
N GLY A 213 -29.04 -21.96 -20.52
CA GLY A 213 -29.84 -20.84 -20.04
C GLY A 213 -29.11 -19.52 -20.22
N SER A 214 -29.88 -18.45 -20.37
CA SER A 214 -29.35 -17.08 -20.33
C SER A 214 -29.97 -16.32 -19.16
N THR A 215 -29.13 -15.53 -18.50
CA THR A 215 -29.55 -14.64 -17.41
C THR A 215 -29.42 -13.21 -17.92
N ILE A 216 -30.53 -12.48 -17.94
CA ILE A 216 -30.54 -11.05 -18.27
C ILE A 216 -30.88 -10.30 -16.98
N ARG A 217 -30.02 -9.37 -16.58
CA ARG A 217 -30.22 -8.51 -15.40
C ARG A 217 -30.30 -7.05 -15.85
N LYS A 218 -31.37 -6.37 -15.46
CA LYS A 218 -31.52 -4.91 -15.63
C LYS A 218 -30.59 -4.21 -14.64
N SER A 219 -29.96 -3.12 -15.04
CA SER A 219 -29.14 -2.29 -14.15
C SER A 219 -29.99 -1.77 -13.00
N ASP A 220 -29.41 -1.73 -11.80
CA ASP A 220 -30.06 -1.17 -10.61
C ASP A 220 -30.38 0.33 -10.86
N ASP A 221 -31.51 0.81 -10.35
CA ASP A 221 -31.89 2.22 -10.39
C ASP A 221 -31.50 2.90 -9.07
N ILE A 222 -30.59 3.86 -9.12
CA ILE A 222 -30.02 4.51 -7.94
C ILE A 222 -30.35 6.00 -8.00
N LYS A 223 -31.11 6.49 -7.01
CA LYS A 223 -31.34 7.92 -6.82
C LYS A 223 -30.29 8.47 -5.88
N TYR A 224 -29.69 9.59 -6.25
CA TYR A 224 -28.65 10.24 -5.46
C TYR A 224 -29.14 11.58 -4.89
N LYS A 225 -28.88 11.81 -3.59
CA LYS A 225 -28.97 13.13 -2.96
C LYS A 225 -27.58 13.76 -2.84
N ILE A 226 -27.53 15.09 -2.80
CA ILE A 226 -26.28 15.85 -2.63
C ILE A 226 -26.07 16.12 -1.15
N ILE A 227 -24.84 15.93 -0.67
CA ILE A 227 -24.42 16.29 0.70
C ILE A 227 -23.54 17.54 0.62
N SER A 228 -23.69 18.46 1.58
CA SER A 228 -22.86 19.67 1.61
C SER A 228 -21.39 19.31 1.85
N GLY A 229 -20.50 20.02 1.15
CA GLY A 229 -19.04 19.84 1.21
C GLY A 229 -18.33 20.83 2.13
N ALA A 230 -19.03 21.49 3.05
CA ALA A 230 -18.47 22.58 3.86
C ALA A 230 -17.20 22.14 4.62
N ASP A 231 -17.24 20.95 5.22
CA ASP A 231 -16.10 20.38 5.94
C ASP A 231 -14.92 20.03 5.03
N PHE A 232 -15.19 19.65 3.77
CA PHE A 232 -14.15 19.39 2.77
C PHE A 232 -13.45 20.70 2.38
N ASN A 233 -14.21 21.78 2.20
CA ASN A 233 -13.64 23.07 1.83
C ASN A 233 -12.65 23.55 2.90
N THR A 234 -12.99 23.45 4.19
CA THR A 234 -12.07 23.78 5.28
C THR A 234 -10.83 22.87 5.32
N ALA A 235 -10.99 21.57 5.09
CA ALA A 235 -9.88 20.60 5.10
C ALA A 235 -8.89 20.81 3.93
N VAL A 236 -9.37 21.29 2.79
CA VAL A 236 -8.55 21.53 1.60
C VAL A 236 -7.97 22.93 1.56
N THR A 237 -8.72 23.95 1.99
CA THR A 237 -8.25 25.34 1.96
C THR A 237 -7.14 25.60 2.98
N GLY A 238 -7.18 24.99 4.17
CA GLY A 238 -6.16 25.19 5.21
C GLY A 238 -4.71 24.91 4.73
N PRO A 239 -4.42 23.72 4.18
CA PRO A 239 -3.10 23.42 3.62
C PRO A 239 -2.69 24.30 2.43
N LEU A 240 -3.64 24.76 1.62
CA LEU A 240 -3.38 25.58 0.44
C LEU A 240 -3.13 27.06 0.80
N ILE A 241 -3.88 27.60 1.76
CA ILE A 241 -3.58 28.90 2.40
C ILE A 241 -2.19 28.84 3.02
N ALA A 242 -1.88 27.75 3.74
CA ALA A 242 -0.55 27.54 4.27
C ALA A 242 0.49 27.60 3.14
N ALA A 243 0.22 26.98 1.97
CA ALA A 243 1.03 27.02 0.73
C ALA A 243 1.07 28.37 -0.02
N GLY A 244 0.43 29.42 0.51
CA GLY A 244 0.44 30.76 -0.09
C GLY A 244 -0.56 30.94 -1.24
N TYR A 245 -1.54 30.03 -1.37
CA TYR A 245 -2.64 30.20 -2.30
C TYR A 245 -3.82 30.91 -1.64
N GLU A 246 -4.57 31.67 -2.42
CA GLU A 246 -5.73 32.42 -1.95
C GLU A 246 -7.02 31.74 -2.41
N PRO A 247 -7.82 31.15 -1.49
CA PRO A 247 -9.04 30.46 -1.88
C PRO A 247 -10.09 31.48 -2.30
N VAL A 248 -10.68 31.26 -3.47
CA VAL A 248 -11.85 31.98 -3.95
C VAL A 248 -13.04 31.02 -3.96
N GLU A 249 -14.20 31.48 -3.49
CA GLU A 249 -15.40 30.65 -3.56
C GLU A 249 -15.84 30.48 -5.01
N TYR A 250 -16.34 29.29 -5.33
CA TYR A 250 -16.85 29.00 -6.69
C TYR A 250 -17.95 29.97 -7.12
N SER A 251 -18.76 30.46 -6.16
CA SER A 251 -19.80 31.46 -6.42
C SER A 251 -19.25 32.80 -6.88
N ASP A 252 -18.07 33.19 -6.41
CA ASP A 252 -17.50 34.51 -6.67
C ASP A 252 -16.90 34.58 -8.08
N LEU A 253 -16.61 33.42 -8.67
CA LEU A 253 -16.15 33.29 -10.05
C LEU A 253 -17.30 33.20 -11.06
N LEU A 254 -18.56 33.11 -10.60
CA LEU A 254 -19.74 33.07 -11.47
C LEU A 254 -19.97 34.44 -12.12
N GLY A 255 -19.37 34.65 -13.29
CA GLY A 255 -19.51 35.90 -14.05
C GLY A 255 -18.18 36.57 -14.38
N GLU A 256 -17.08 36.06 -13.82
CA GLU A 256 -15.73 36.49 -14.20
C GLU A 256 -15.40 35.98 -15.61
N GLU A 257 -15.26 36.91 -16.57
CA GLU A 257 -14.98 36.56 -17.98
C GLU A 257 -13.64 35.83 -18.14
N GLU A 258 -12.68 36.12 -17.25
CA GLU A 258 -11.34 35.53 -17.23
C GLU A 258 -11.34 34.02 -16.99
N CYS A 259 -12.36 33.50 -16.32
CA CYS A 259 -12.50 32.06 -16.02
C CYS A 259 -13.36 31.30 -17.05
N GLY A 260 -13.83 31.98 -18.09
CA GLY A 260 -14.84 31.45 -18.99
C GLY A 260 -16.22 31.33 -18.31
N ARG A 261 -17.26 31.05 -19.10
CA ARG A 261 -18.64 30.98 -18.59
C ARG A 261 -18.84 29.74 -17.71
N LEU A 262 -18.54 29.89 -16.42
CA LEU A 262 -18.67 28.80 -15.45
C LEU A 262 -20.14 28.40 -15.25
N PRO A 263 -20.44 27.09 -15.16
CA PRO A 263 -21.79 26.62 -14.86
C PRO A 263 -22.18 26.97 -13.44
N SER A 264 -23.45 27.28 -13.17
CA SER A 264 -23.89 27.54 -11.80
C SER A 264 -23.71 26.31 -10.91
N VAL A 265 -23.51 26.52 -9.60
CA VAL A 265 -23.41 25.44 -8.59
C VAL A 265 -24.60 24.48 -8.69
N THR A 266 -25.80 25.02 -8.98
CA THR A 266 -27.02 24.23 -9.19
C THR A 266 -26.93 23.34 -10.42
N MET A 267 -26.39 23.84 -11.55
CA MET A 267 -26.19 23.06 -12.77
C MET A 267 -25.17 21.93 -12.56
N VAL A 268 -24.06 22.24 -11.88
CA VAL A 268 -23.06 21.22 -11.52
C VAL A 268 -23.70 20.15 -10.63
N SER A 269 -24.40 20.56 -9.57
CA SER A 269 -25.08 19.65 -8.65
C SER A 269 -26.11 18.76 -9.35
N GLN A 270 -26.92 19.31 -10.26
CA GLN A 270 -27.90 18.58 -11.07
C GLN A 270 -27.24 17.52 -11.97
N THR A 271 -26.11 17.87 -12.58
CA THR A 271 -25.35 16.95 -13.43
C THR A 271 -24.82 15.76 -12.63
N PHE A 272 -24.32 16.01 -11.42
CA PHE A 272 -23.81 14.96 -10.53
C PHE A 272 -24.90 14.06 -9.93
N LYS A 273 -26.14 14.57 -9.80
CA LYS A 273 -27.31 13.78 -9.40
C LYS A 273 -27.74 12.77 -10.48
N THR A 274 -27.59 13.10 -11.76
CA THR A 274 -28.26 12.39 -12.86
C THR A 274 -27.35 11.46 -13.66
N LYS A 275 -26.03 11.69 -13.69
CA LYS A 275 -25.10 10.82 -14.42
C LYS A 275 -24.72 9.57 -13.61
N ASN A 276 -25.02 8.37 -14.13
CA ASN A 276 -24.60 7.11 -13.51
C ASN A 276 -23.11 6.80 -13.71
N THR A 277 -22.49 7.29 -14.78
CA THR A 277 -21.05 7.19 -15.06
C THR A 277 -20.39 8.55 -15.01
N MET A 278 -19.32 8.65 -14.22
CA MET A 278 -18.40 9.78 -14.19
C MET A 278 -17.19 9.38 -15.04
N ALA A 279 -16.75 10.25 -15.95
CA ALA A 279 -15.55 10.02 -16.77
C ALA A 279 -14.28 10.10 -15.93
#